data_AF-A0A935PLZ3-F1
#
_entry.id   AF-A0A935PLZ3-F1
#
_cell.length_a   1.000
_cell.length_b   1.000
_cell.length_c   1.000
_cell.angle_alpha   90.00
_cell.angle_beta   90.00
_cell.angle_gamma   90.00
#
_symmetry.space_group_name_H-M   'P 1'
#
loop_
_entity.id
_entity.type
_entity.pdbx_description
1 polymer ?
#
loop_
_entity_poly.entity_id
_entity_poly.type
_entity_poly.pdbx_seq_one_letter_code
_entity_poly.pdbx_strand_id
1 'polypeptide(L)'
;MPAPAPSPAWTALAAHRDSLAGTRIESLFDADPGRAAAFTFPFAGLSVDFSKQRLDAATLERLVALARERELAAAVERLFTGAEVNPTEGRPALHTAVRGEEHVVVDGADILPDIQRCRERMRTFATAVREGHWKGATGEPIRAILALGIGGSSLGPRLVLQALADIADGPAVRFAENLDPVSLDEALAGLDPATTLVVVASKTFTTQETMTNAAAAKRWIVTALGEGAVARHFVAATAKADEAARFGLPECNVFPFGEWIGGRYSLWSSVGLPIAIAIGMPAFERLLAGAHAADLEFRSSPPERNVPVLAALVGLWNRNFLGMGVLAVLPYADRLASLSAYLQQLEMESNGKSVRLDGSPVGAVTCPAIFGQPGTPGQHAFHQWLHQGTDPAACDFILVARPMGSRADAHEALLAHALAQSEALMTGRSTGDPHRDCPGDRPSTTIVLPRLDPASLGALLALYEHKAYAQAVLWGINPFDQFGVELGKAIAGRILPAVRGQLDGGLHPATRHLVGVLHKLAQSD
;
A
#
# COMPACT_ATOMS: atom_id res chain seq x y z
N MET A 1 -26.80 22.56 -2.85
CA MET A 1 -27.80 21.53 -2.47
C MET A 1 -27.46 21.02 -1.08
N PRO A 2 -28.41 20.84 -0.16
CA PRO A 2 -28.13 20.23 1.12
C PRO A 2 -27.53 18.83 0.90
N ALA A 3 -26.55 18.43 1.70
CA ALA A 3 -26.00 17.08 1.65
C ALA A 3 -27.15 16.05 1.77
N PRO A 4 -27.11 14.93 1.03
CA PRO A 4 -28.16 13.93 1.13
C PRO A 4 -28.32 13.48 2.59
N ALA A 5 -29.58 13.39 3.04
CA ALA A 5 -29.88 12.92 4.38
C ALA A 5 -29.21 11.55 4.61
N PRO A 6 -28.64 11.30 5.80
CA PRO A 6 -28.01 10.02 6.11
C PRO A 6 -29.02 8.89 5.89
N SER A 7 -28.55 7.78 5.33
CA SER A 7 -29.41 6.66 5.01
C SER A 7 -30.00 6.01 6.29
N PRO A 8 -31.09 5.22 6.17
CA PRO A 8 -31.68 4.56 7.33
C PRO A 8 -30.69 3.71 8.14
N ALA A 9 -29.83 2.92 7.48
CA ALA A 9 -28.79 2.15 8.16
C ALA A 9 -27.77 3.05 8.88
N TRP A 10 -27.38 4.17 8.26
CA TRP A 10 -26.47 5.14 8.89
C TRP A 10 -27.09 5.79 10.13
N THR A 11 -28.36 6.20 10.04
CA THR A 11 -29.11 6.75 11.17
C THR A 11 -29.24 5.73 12.30
N ALA A 12 -29.50 4.47 11.97
CA ALA A 12 -29.57 3.39 12.95
C ALA A 12 -28.22 3.14 13.64
N LEU A 13 -27.10 3.21 12.91
CA LEU A 13 -25.75 3.13 13.48
C LEU A 13 -25.45 4.31 14.41
N ALA A 14 -25.85 5.53 14.04
CA ALA A 14 -25.65 6.72 14.87
C ALA A 14 -26.42 6.62 16.20
N ALA A 15 -27.66 6.11 16.16
CA ALA A 15 -28.44 5.85 17.37
C ALA A 15 -27.85 4.70 18.20
N HIS A 16 -27.36 3.64 17.54
CA HIS A 16 -26.70 2.52 18.21
C HIS A 16 -25.42 2.95 18.93
N ARG A 17 -24.60 3.81 18.30
CA ARG A 17 -23.43 4.44 18.94
C ARG A 17 -23.82 5.14 20.25
N ASP A 18 -24.91 5.92 20.25
CA ASP A 18 -25.36 6.62 21.46
C ASP A 18 -25.76 5.64 22.56
N SER A 19 -26.39 4.52 22.20
CA SER A 19 -26.72 3.46 23.15
C SER A 19 -25.49 2.76 23.75
N LEU A 20 -24.38 2.72 23.00
CA LEU A 20 -23.10 2.14 23.44
C LEU A 20 -22.16 3.15 24.11
N ALA A 21 -22.54 4.42 24.23
CA ALA A 21 -21.63 5.49 24.65
C ALA A 21 -20.95 5.24 26.02
N GLY A 22 -21.63 4.53 26.94
CA GLY A 22 -21.08 4.12 28.25
C GLY A 22 -20.44 2.73 28.29
N THR A 23 -20.56 1.93 27.22
CA THR A 23 -20.06 0.56 27.17
C THR A 23 -18.58 0.54 26.84
N ARG A 24 -17.78 -0.08 27.70
CA ARG A 24 -16.33 -0.31 27.51
C ARG A 24 -16.08 -1.65 26.82
N ILE A 25 -14.95 -1.80 26.14
CA ILE A 25 -14.55 -3.05 25.48
C ILE A 25 -14.49 -4.21 26.48
N GLU A 26 -13.93 -4.01 27.68
CA GLU A 26 -13.85 -5.04 28.72
C GLU A 26 -15.22 -5.60 29.10
N SER A 27 -16.22 -4.72 29.28
CA SER A 27 -17.58 -5.13 29.61
C SER A 27 -18.24 -5.96 28.51
N LEU A 28 -17.78 -5.85 27.26
CA LEU A 28 -18.24 -6.72 26.17
C LEU A 28 -17.72 -8.15 26.31
N PHE A 29 -16.53 -8.35 26.89
CA PHE A 29 -16.01 -9.69 27.22
C PHE A 29 -16.71 -10.28 28.45
N ASP A 30 -17.05 -9.47 29.45
CA ASP A 30 -17.83 -9.92 30.61
C ASP A 30 -19.23 -10.39 30.20
N ALA A 31 -19.85 -9.69 29.25
CA ALA A 31 -21.18 -10.02 28.76
C ALA A 31 -21.22 -11.22 27.80
N ASP A 32 -20.11 -11.53 27.12
CA ASP A 32 -20.00 -12.64 26.18
C ASP A 32 -18.65 -13.37 26.33
N PRO A 33 -18.59 -14.44 27.15
CA PRO A 33 -17.38 -15.26 27.31
C PRO A 33 -16.88 -15.91 26.01
N GLY A 34 -17.74 -16.05 24.99
CA GLY A 34 -17.40 -16.59 23.68
C GLY A 34 -16.84 -15.56 22.69
N ARG A 35 -16.81 -14.28 23.07
CA ARG A 35 -16.51 -13.14 22.19
C ARG A 35 -15.20 -13.30 21.42
N ALA A 36 -14.13 -13.72 22.08
CA ALA A 36 -12.82 -13.87 21.45
C ALA A 36 -12.89 -14.80 20.22
N ALA A 37 -13.52 -15.96 20.37
CA ALA A 37 -13.70 -16.91 19.28
C ALA A 37 -14.73 -16.41 18.24
N ALA A 38 -15.82 -15.80 18.69
CA ALA A 38 -16.90 -15.31 17.82
C ALA A 38 -16.46 -14.17 16.89
N PHE A 39 -15.46 -13.38 17.29
CA PHE A 39 -14.91 -12.25 16.52
C PHE A 39 -13.53 -12.53 15.91
N THR A 40 -13.11 -13.80 15.88
CA THR A 40 -11.88 -14.23 15.19
C THR A 40 -12.25 -15.00 13.93
N PHE A 41 -11.74 -14.54 12.78
CA PHE A 41 -12.07 -15.09 11.47
C PHE A 41 -10.81 -15.60 10.77
N PRO A 42 -10.83 -16.79 10.17
CA PRO A 42 -9.80 -17.19 9.22
C PRO A 42 -9.94 -16.37 7.93
N PHE A 43 -8.83 -16.07 7.26
CA PHE A 43 -8.83 -15.38 5.96
C PHE A 43 -7.60 -15.75 5.14
N ALA A 44 -7.76 -16.48 4.03
CA ALA A 44 -6.67 -16.82 3.11
C ALA A 44 -5.38 -17.34 3.82
N GLY A 45 -5.55 -18.15 4.87
CA GLY A 45 -4.46 -18.70 5.69
C GLY A 45 -3.99 -17.82 6.85
N LEU A 46 -4.54 -16.61 6.99
CA LEU A 46 -4.36 -15.70 8.12
C LEU A 46 -5.45 -15.91 9.18
N SER A 47 -5.23 -15.36 10.36
CA SER A 47 -6.27 -15.18 11.39
C SER A 47 -6.45 -13.69 11.68
N VAL A 48 -7.69 -13.20 11.70
CA VAL A 48 -8.03 -11.80 11.97
C VAL A 48 -9.01 -11.72 13.14
N ASP A 49 -8.55 -11.12 14.23
CA ASP A 49 -9.28 -10.96 15.49
C ASP A 49 -9.77 -9.52 15.67
N PHE A 50 -11.08 -9.34 15.63
CA PHE A 50 -11.78 -8.07 15.89
C PHE A 50 -12.35 -7.98 17.31
N SER A 51 -12.09 -8.95 18.20
CA SER A 51 -12.72 -9.05 19.52
C SER A 51 -12.42 -7.86 20.43
N LYS A 52 -11.25 -7.22 20.27
CA LYS A 52 -10.83 -6.02 21.01
C LYS A 52 -11.30 -4.71 20.36
N GLN A 53 -12.29 -4.77 19.47
CA GLN A 53 -12.99 -3.60 18.95
C GLN A 53 -14.16 -3.21 19.88
N ARG A 54 -14.49 -1.92 19.93
CA ARG A 54 -15.65 -1.41 20.70
C ARG A 54 -16.95 -1.57 19.91
N LEU A 55 -17.35 -2.82 19.71
CA LEU A 55 -18.57 -3.22 18.98
C LEU A 55 -19.10 -4.56 19.51
N ASP A 56 -20.40 -4.72 19.57
CA ASP A 56 -21.09 -5.97 19.90
C ASP A 56 -21.69 -6.64 18.65
N ALA A 57 -22.36 -7.79 18.83
CA ALA A 57 -23.02 -8.49 17.72
C ALA A 57 -24.09 -7.63 17.03
N ALA A 58 -24.84 -6.83 17.79
CA ALA A 58 -25.84 -5.90 17.25
C ALA A 58 -25.20 -4.78 16.42
N THR A 59 -24.03 -4.29 16.84
CA THR A 59 -23.24 -3.32 16.07
C THR A 59 -22.84 -3.93 14.73
N LEU A 60 -22.32 -5.16 14.75
CA LEU A 60 -21.89 -5.84 13.53
C LEU A 60 -23.06 -6.10 12.59
N GLU A 61 -24.21 -6.53 13.10
CA GLU A 61 -25.43 -6.72 12.30
C GLU A 61 -25.84 -5.42 11.59
N ARG A 62 -25.81 -4.28 12.29
CA ARG A 62 -26.14 -2.97 11.71
C ARG A 62 -25.11 -2.50 10.68
N LEU A 63 -23.83 -2.76 10.92
CA LEU A 63 -22.76 -2.48 9.96
C LEU A 63 -22.94 -3.32 8.68
N VAL A 64 -23.27 -4.60 8.82
CA VAL A 64 -23.59 -5.48 7.70
C VAL A 64 -24.86 -5.01 6.98
N ALA A 65 -25.87 -4.51 7.71
CA ALA A 65 -27.05 -3.90 7.10
C ALA A 65 -26.70 -2.68 6.25
N LEU A 66 -25.76 -1.83 6.70
CA LEU A 66 -25.23 -0.73 5.88
C LEU A 66 -24.51 -1.26 4.63
N ALA A 67 -23.68 -2.31 4.74
CA ALA A 67 -23.03 -2.92 3.56
C ALA A 67 -24.04 -3.42 2.53
N ARG A 68 -25.15 -4.03 2.99
CA ARG A 68 -26.25 -4.49 2.12
C ARG A 68 -26.99 -3.31 1.49
N GLU A 69 -27.28 -2.26 2.26
CA GLU A 69 -27.92 -1.03 1.76
C GLU A 69 -27.06 -0.30 0.71
N ARG A 70 -25.73 -0.38 0.83
CA ARG A 70 -24.77 0.16 -0.13
C ARG A 70 -24.46 -0.78 -1.30
N GLU A 71 -25.17 -1.90 -1.40
CA GLU A 71 -24.99 -2.91 -2.45
C GLU A 71 -23.53 -3.38 -2.60
N LEU A 72 -22.82 -3.50 -1.47
CA LEU A 72 -21.38 -3.75 -1.46
C LEU A 72 -21.01 -5.03 -2.23
N ALA A 73 -21.77 -6.12 -2.07
CA ALA A 73 -21.52 -7.36 -2.79
C ALA A 73 -21.60 -7.19 -4.32
N ALA A 74 -22.54 -6.38 -4.82
CA ALA A 74 -22.63 -6.07 -6.24
C ALA A 74 -21.45 -5.18 -6.71
N ALA A 75 -20.97 -4.27 -5.84
CA ALA A 75 -19.76 -3.50 -6.12
C ALA A 75 -18.52 -4.40 -6.22
N VAL A 76 -18.37 -5.36 -5.30
CA VAL A 76 -17.32 -6.38 -5.36
C VAL A 76 -17.36 -7.12 -6.69
N GLU A 77 -18.52 -7.61 -7.13
CA GLU A 77 -18.61 -8.26 -8.44
C GLU A 77 -18.21 -7.34 -9.61
N ARG A 78 -18.55 -6.05 -9.57
CA ARG A 78 -18.10 -5.08 -10.58
C ARG A 78 -16.57 -4.95 -10.63
N LEU A 79 -15.89 -5.00 -9.48
CA LEU A 79 -14.43 -4.97 -9.41
C LEU A 79 -13.78 -6.13 -10.17
N PHE A 80 -14.38 -7.33 -10.10
CA PHE A 80 -13.82 -8.56 -10.69
C PHE A 80 -14.21 -8.81 -12.14
N THR A 81 -15.23 -8.12 -12.66
CA THR A 81 -15.83 -8.44 -13.97
C THR A 81 -15.40 -7.52 -15.11
N GLY A 82 -14.50 -6.57 -14.87
CA GLY A 82 -14.09 -5.58 -15.88
C GLY A 82 -15.07 -4.41 -16.01
N ALA A 83 -16.02 -4.27 -15.08
CA ALA A 83 -16.91 -3.11 -15.07
C ALA A 83 -16.14 -1.81 -14.76
N GLU A 84 -16.68 -0.70 -15.22
CA GLU A 84 -16.15 0.63 -14.93
C GLU A 84 -16.35 0.97 -13.44
N VAL A 85 -15.30 0.78 -12.66
CA VAL A 85 -15.25 1.13 -11.22
C VAL A 85 -14.42 2.38 -10.95
N ASN A 86 -13.73 2.90 -11.96
CA ASN A 86 -13.04 4.19 -11.97
C ASN A 86 -13.72 5.13 -12.99
N PRO A 87 -14.92 5.66 -12.68
CA PRO A 87 -15.72 6.40 -13.67
C PRO A 87 -15.14 7.76 -14.03
N THR A 88 -14.34 8.37 -13.16
CA THR A 88 -13.71 9.66 -13.46
C THR A 88 -12.62 9.56 -14.53
N GLU A 89 -12.07 8.36 -14.75
CA GLU A 89 -11.12 8.07 -15.81
C GLU A 89 -11.69 7.09 -16.86
N GLY A 90 -12.97 6.69 -16.76
CA GLY A 90 -13.62 5.78 -17.69
C GLY A 90 -12.95 4.40 -17.78
N ARG A 91 -12.51 3.83 -16.65
CA ARG A 91 -11.68 2.61 -16.62
C ARG A 91 -12.17 1.56 -15.63
N PRO A 92 -11.89 0.28 -15.89
CA PRO A 92 -11.93 -0.75 -14.85
C PRO A 92 -10.68 -0.66 -13.96
N ALA A 93 -10.68 -1.39 -12.84
CA ALA A 93 -9.54 -1.51 -11.92
C ALA A 93 -9.22 -2.98 -11.63
N LEU A 94 -8.31 -3.58 -12.39
CA LEU A 94 -8.18 -5.04 -12.50
C LEU A 94 -6.85 -5.58 -11.95
N HIS A 95 -6.37 -5.03 -10.83
CA HIS A 95 -5.20 -5.56 -10.13
C HIS A 95 -5.39 -7.00 -9.62
N THR A 96 -6.63 -7.45 -9.47
CA THR A 96 -6.97 -8.85 -9.15
C THR A 96 -6.73 -9.78 -10.36
N ALA A 97 -6.96 -9.32 -11.59
CA ALA A 97 -6.78 -10.13 -12.80
C ALA A 97 -5.32 -10.54 -13.04
N VAL A 98 -4.34 -9.72 -12.62
CA VAL A 98 -2.90 -10.04 -12.81
C VAL A 98 -2.37 -11.11 -11.85
N ARG A 99 -3.14 -11.47 -10.83
CA ARG A 99 -2.80 -12.52 -9.86
C ARG A 99 -3.69 -13.75 -9.94
N GLY A 100 -4.74 -13.72 -10.76
CA GLY A 100 -5.66 -14.83 -11.02
C GLY A 100 -5.47 -15.49 -12.39
N GLU A 101 -6.44 -16.33 -12.76
CA GLU A 101 -6.51 -17.03 -14.05
C GLU A 101 -7.88 -16.88 -14.72
N GLU A 102 -8.73 -16.01 -14.19
CA GLU A 102 -10.06 -15.75 -14.70
C GLU A 102 -10.02 -14.94 -15.99
N HIS A 103 -10.89 -15.30 -16.93
CA HIS A 103 -11.14 -14.52 -18.13
C HIS A 103 -11.90 -13.24 -17.77
N VAL A 104 -11.36 -12.09 -18.18
CA VAL A 104 -11.97 -10.77 -18.00
C VAL A 104 -11.90 -10.02 -19.31
N VAL A 105 -13.03 -9.49 -19.76
CA VAL A 105 -13.13 -8.77 -21.03
C VAL A 105 -13.09 -7.27 -20.76
N VAL A 106 -12.17 -6.57 -21.42
CA VAL A 106 -12.05 -5.10 -21.43
C VAL A 106 -12.09 -4.65 -22.88
N ASP A 107 -12.97 -3.69 -23.21
CA ASP A 107 -13.13 -3.16 -24.56
C ASP A 107 -13.34 -4.25 -25.65
N GLY A 108 -14.04 -5.33 -25.29
CA GLY A 108 -14.34 -6.46 -26.18
C GLY A 108 -13.21 -7.48 -26.36
N ALA A 109 -12.08 -7.33 -25.67
CA ALA A 109 -10.96 -8.27 -25.69
C ALA A 109 -10.70 -8.90 -24.32
N ASP A 110 -10.41 -10.20 -24.30
CA ASP A 110 -9.95 -10.90 -23.11
C ASP A 110 -8.50 -10.50 -22.79
N ILE A 111 -8.25 -10.06 -21.55
CA ILE A 111 -6.95 -9.55 -21.11
C ILE A 111 -6.02 -10.66 -20.58
N LEU A 112 -6.56 -11.85 -20.27
CA LEU A 112 -5.78 -12.94 -19.66
C LEU A 112 -4.56 -13.37 -20.52
N PRO A 113 -4.67 -13.54 -21.85
CA PRO A 113 -3.52 -13.92 -22.68
C PRO A 113 -2.35 -12.94 -22.59
N ASP A 114 -2.61 -11.63 -22.49
CA ASP A 114 -1.56 -10.62 -22.43
C ASP A 114 -0.92 -10.54 -21.03
N ILE A 115 -1.71 -10.75 -19.98
CA ILE A 115 -1.19 -10.93 -18.61
C ILE A 115 -0.25 -12.14 -18.57
N GLN A 116 -0.67 -13.29 -19.12
CA GLN A 116 0.13 -14.50 -19.15
C GLN A 116 1.41 -14.33 -19.98
N ARG A 117 1.33 -13.64 -21.13
CA ARG A 117 2.49 -13.32 -21.97
C ARG A 117 3.51 -12.45 -21.24
N CYS A 118 3.04 -11.40 -20.54
CA CYS A 118 3.92 -10.57 -19.74
C CYS A 118 4.53 -11.35 -18.57
N ARG A 119 3.74 -12.18 -17.89
CA ARG A 119 4.19 -13.05 -16.79
C ARG A 119 5.29 -14.02 -17.25
N GLU A 120 5.13 -14.62 -18.43
CA GLU A 120 6.15 -15.51 -18.99
C GLU A 120 7.41 -14.75 -19.45
N ARG A 121 7.24 -13.53 -20.00
CA ARG A 121 8.37 -12.64 -20.28
C ARG A 121 9.16 -12.32 -19.02
N MET A 122 8.48 -11.99 -17.93
CA MET A 122 9.11 -11.75 -16.62
C MET A 122 9.84 -13.00 -16.13
N ARG A 123 9.24 -14.19 -16.23
CA ARG A 123 9.88 -15.46 -15.86
C ARG A 123 11.18 -15.65 -16.63
N THR A 124 11.11 -15.62 -17.97
CA THR A 124 12.27 -15.84 -18.84
C THR A 124 13.38 -14.84 -18.52
N PHE A 125 13.04 -13.56 -18.38
CA PHE A 125 14.03 -12.52 -18.10
C PHE A 125 14.64 -12.64 -16.70
N ALA A 126 13.81 -12.80 -15.66
CA ALA A 126 14.28 -12.92 -14.28
C ALA A 126 15.17 -14.16 -14.11
N THR A 127 14.81 -15.30 -14.71
CA THR A 127 15.64 -16.50 -14.73
C THR A 127 16.97 -16.24 -15.43
N ALA A 128 16.96 -15.62 -16.61
CA ALA A 128 18.19 -15.32 -17.34
C ALA A 128 19.13 -14.37 -16.58
N VAL A 129 18.60 -13.37 -15.88
CA VAL A 129 19.39 -12.47 -15.02
C VAL A 129 19.99 -13.22 -13.84
N ARG A 130 19.18 -14.03 -13.13
CA ARG A 130 19.61 -14.77 -11.93
C ARG A 130 20.64 -15.85 -12.23
N GLU A 131 20.50 -16.55 -13.36
CA GLU A 131 21.44 -17.58 -13.81
C GLU A 131 22.68 -16.99 -14.49
N GLY A 132 22.75 -15.66 -14.63
CA GLY A 132 23.86 -14.97 -15.28
C GLY A 132 23.92 -15.19 -16.79
N HIS A 133 22.84 -15.63 -17.43
CA HIS A 133 22.70 -15.73 -18.88
C HIS A 133 22.48 -14.36 -19.53
N TRP A 134 21.81 -13.44 -18.83
CA TRP A 134 21.76 -12.03 -19.24
C TRP A 134 23.09 -11.35 -18.89
N LYS A 135 23.82 -10.93 -19.92
CA LYS A 135 25.11 -10.26 -19.78
C LYS A 135 25.00 -8.75 -19.98
N GLY A 136 25.77 -8.00 -19.21
CA GLY A 136 26.05 -6.59 -19.45
C GLY A 136 26.85 -6.38 -20.74
N ALA A 137 27.11 -5.12 -21.09
CA ALA A 137 27.81 -4.73 -22.32
C ALA A 137 29.24 -5.29 -22.40
N THR A 138 29.87 -5.59 -21.26
CA THR A 138 31.21 -6.20 -21.18
C THR A 138 31.21 -7.72 -21.25
N GLY A 139 30.04 -8.36 -21.31
CA GLY A 139 29.91 -9.82 -21.27
C GLY A 139 29.84 -10.41 -19.84
N GLU A 140 29.95 -9.58 -18.81
CA GLU A 140 29.81 -10.01 -17.41
C GLU A 140 28.34 -10.22 -17.00
N PRO A 141 28.06 -11.15 -16.07
CA PRO A 141 26.71 -11.30 -15.52
C PRO A 141 26.31 -10.08 -14.68
N ILE A 142 25.01 -9.77 -14.66
CA ILE A 142 24.46 -8.72 -13.80
C ILE A 142 24.56 -9.14 -12.32
N ARG A 143 25.09 -8.24 -11.48
CA ARG A 143 25.27 -8.44 -10.03
C ARG A 143 24.37 -7.55 -9.18
N ALA A 144 23.88 -6.44 -9.73
CA ALA A 144 23.01 -5.51 -9.03
C ALA A 144 21.88 -4.99 -9.92
N ILE A 145 20.74 -4.69 -9.30
CA ILE A 145 19.58 -4.05 -9.91
C ILE A 145 19.39 -2.67 -9.30
N LEU A 146 19.27 -1.64 -10.14
CA LEU A 146 18.78 -0.33 -9.77
C LEU A 146 17.33 -0.18 -10.20
N ALA A 147 16.40 -0.24 -9.26
CA ALA A 147 14.98 -0.01 -9.49
C ALA A 147 14.65 1.48 -9.34
N LEU A 148 14.14 2.08 -10.42
CA LEU A 148 13.74 3.48 -10.49
C LEU A 148 12.23 3.59 -10.60
N GLY A 149 11.62 4.34 -9.68
CA GLY A 149 10.17 4.54 -9.63
C GLY A 149 9.81 5.36 -8.40
N ILE A 150 8.62 5.94 -8.37
CA ILE A 150 8.13 6.71 -7.21
C ILE A 150 6.73 6.27 -6.83
N GLY A 151 6.39 6.35 -5.54
CA GLY A 151 5.09 5.91 -5.03
C GLY A 151 4.85 4.43 -5.30
N GLY A 152 3.80 4.10 -6.06
CA GLY A 152 3.38 2.72 -6.26
C GLY A 152 4.37 1.89 -7.08
N SER A 153 5.23 2.56 -7.85
CA SER A 153 6.34 1.94 -8.59
C SER A 153 7.58 1.66 -7.74
N SER A 154 7.56 2.00 -6.44
CA SER A 154 8.68 1.83 -5.49
C SER A 154 8.23 1.12 -4.20
N LEU A 155 7.20 1.65 -3.53
CA LEU A 155 6.80 1.25 -2.17
C LEU A 155 6.42 -0.23 -2.07
N GLY A 156 5.63 -0.74 -3.02
CA GLY A 156 5.23 -2.15 -3.07
C GLY A 156 6.43 -3.10 -3.23
N PRO A 157 7.22 -2.98 -4.32
CA PRO A 157 8.43 -3.78 -4.48
C PRO A 157 9.42 -3.68 -3.32
N ARG A 158 9.64 -2.49 -2.76
CA ARG A 158 10.53 -2.30 -1.61
C ARG A 158 10.01 -3.04 -0.37
N LEU A 159 8.72 -2.92 -0.04
CA LEU A 159 8.11 -3.66 1.06
C LEU A 159 8.29 -5.17 0.89
N VAL A 160 8.00 -5.70 -0.30
CA VAL A 160 8.09 -7.14 -0.55
C VAL A 160 9.52 -7.64 -0.40
N LEU A 161 10.51 -6.92 -0.95
CA LEU A 161 11.92 -7.31 -0.82
C LEU A 161 12.44 -7.17 0.60
N GLN A 162 11.97 -6.18 1.37
CA GLN A 162 12.27 -6.10 2.79
C GLN A 162 11.66 -7.28 3.57
N ALA A 163 10.40 -7.60 3.29
CA ALA A 163 9.64 -8.65 3.98
C ALA A 163 10.20 -10.05 3.71
N LEU A 164 10.65 -10.31 2.47
CA LEU A 164 11.08 -11.63 1.99
C LEU A 164 12.60 -11.73 1.80
N ALA A 165 13.37 -10.87 2.45
CA ALA A 165 14.82 -10.82 2.30
C ALA A 165 15.54 -12.16 2.62
N ASP A 166 14.97 -13.01 3.47
CA ASP A 166 15.57 -14.30 3.84
C ASP A 166 15.58 -15.33 2.69
N ILE A 167 14.72 -15.13 1.69
CA ILE A 167 14.66 -15.98 0.49
C ILE A 167 15.20 -15.26 -0.76
N ALA A 168 15.76 -14.06 -0.60
CA ALA A 168 16.38 -13.33 -1.69
C ALA A 168 17.79 -13.86 -1.95
N ASP A 169 17.95 -14.56 -3.06
CA ASP A 169 19.18 -15.22 -3.50
C ASP A 169 19.66 -14.70 -4.88
N GLY A 170 18.92 -13.77 -5.49
CA GLY A 170 19.28 -13.13 -6.75
C GLY A 170 20.13 -11.85 -6.58
N PRO A 171 20.39 -11.12 -7.68
CA PRO A 171 21.07 -9.84 -7.63
C PRO A 171 20.45 -8.85 -6.66
N ALA A 172 21.28 -8.12 -5.91
CA ALA A 172 20.81 -7.15 -4.93
C ALA A 172 20.05 -6.00 -5.62
N VAL A 173 18.87 -5.65 -5.10
CA VAL A 173 18.04 -4.57 -5.64
C VAL A 173 18.19 -3.34 -4.76
N ARG A 174 18.52 -2.22 -5.39
CA ARG A 174 18.54 -0.88 -4.79
C ARG A 174 17.47 -0.01 -5.42
N PHE A 175 16.92 0.91 -4.65
CA PHE A 175 15.80 1.75 -5.06
C PHE A 175 16.21 3.22 -5.03
N ALA A 176 15.89 3.96 -6.09
CA ALA A 176 15.94 5.43 -6.08
C ALA A 176 14.60 5.99 -6.55
N GLU A 177 14.00 6.85 -5.72
CA GLU A 177 12.63 7.34 -5.92
C GLU A 177 12.51 8.86 -5.83
N ASN A 178 13.33 9.50 -4.99
CA ASN A 178 13.23 10.93 -4.74
C ASN A 178 13.88 11.72 -5.89
N LEU A 179 13.41 12.95 -6.10
CA LEU A 179 14.05 13.92 -6.99
C LEU A 179 15.31 14.52 -6.35
N ASP A 180 15.42 14.45 -5.02
CA ASP A 180 16.66 14.75 -4.30
C ASP A 180 17.82 13.90 -4.86
N PRO A 181 18.88 14.51 -5.43
CA PRO A 181 20.00 13.79 -6.04
C PRO A 181 20.63 12.73 -5.13
N VAL A 182 20.63 12.97 -3.81
CA VAL A 182 21.17 12.04 -2.81
C VAL A 182 20.52 10.66 -2.94
N SER A 183 19.22 10.58 -3.27
CA SER A 183 18.53 9.31 -3.42
C SER A 183 19.11 8.44 -4.53
N LEU A 184 19.53 9.03 -5.65
CA LEU A 184 20.16 8.29 -6.74
C LEU A 184 21.63 8.02 -6.44
N ASP A 185 22.34 9.01 -5.90
CA ASP A 185 23.77 8.91 -5.60
C ASP A 185 24.05 7.78 -4.58
N GLU A 186 23.26 7.69 -3.51
CA GLU A 186 23.36 6.59 -2.54
C GLU A 186 23.01 5.24 -3.15
N ALA A 187 21.98 5.19 -4.02
CA ALA A 187 21.61 3.95 -4.70
C ALA A 187 22.74 3.47 -5.64
N LEU A 188 23.44 4.39 -6.32
CA LEU A 188 24.57 4.12 -7.21
C LEU A 188 25.88 3.85 -6.48
N ALA A 189 26.03 4.28 -5.22
CA ALA A 189 27.29 4.23 -4.49
C ALA A 189 27.88 2.81 -4.42
N GLY A 190 29.07 2.62 -5.01
CA GLY A 190 29.76 1.33 -5.06
C GLY A 190 29.18 0.32 -6.05
N LEU A 191 28.20 0.69 -6.88
CA LEU A 191 27.78 -0.12 -8.01
C LEU A 191 28.76 0.00 -9.17
N ASP A 192 28.92 -1.08 -9.92
CA ASP A 192 29.70 -1.12 -11.15
C ASP A 192 28.76 -1.02 -12.37
N PRO A 193 28.93 0.00 -13.25
CA PRO A 193 28.16 0.11 -14.49
C PRO A 193 28.12 -1.18 -15.31
N ALA A 194 29.24 -1.91 -15.40
CA ALA A 194 29.37 -3.11 -16.23
C ALA A 194 28.51 -4.29 -15.76
N THR A 195 28.08 -4.28 -14.49
CA THR A 195 27.31 -5.35 -13.88
C THR A 195 26.00 -4.89 -13.23
N THR A 196 25.54 -3.69 -13.57
CA THR A 196 24.28 -3.12 -13.02
C THR A 196 23.18 -3.08 -14.08
N LEU A 197 22.01 -3.64 -13.78
CA LEU A 197 20.81 -3.51 -14.61
C LEU A 197 19.87 -2.46 -14.00
N VAL A 198 19.37 -1.54 -14.80
CA VAL A 198 18.39 -0.52 -14.40
C VAL A 198 16.98 -0.96 -14.82
N VAL A 199 16.06 -1.00 -13.86
CA VAL A 199 14.63 -1.25 -14.10
C VAL A 199 13.88 0.05 -13.90
N VAL A 200 13.31 0.61 -14.97
CA VAL A 200 12.52 1.84 -14.93
C VAL A 200 11.04 1.50 -14.84
N ALA A 201 10.43 1.73 -13.68
CA ALA A 201 9.01 1.51 -13.43
C ALA A 201 8.25 2.84 -13.45
N SER A 202 7.45 3.06 -14.50
CA SER A 202 6.59 4.24 -14.63
C SER A 202 5.41 3.93 -15.54
N LYS A 203 4.19 4.06 -15.00
CA LYS A 203 2.95 3.82 -15.77
C LYS A 203 2.88 4.69 -17.03
N THR A 204 3.16 5.98 -16.89
CA THR A 204 3.09 6.93 -18.01
C THR A 204 4.41 7.08 -18.75
N PHE A 205 5.52 6.61 -18.16
CA PHE A 205 6.89 6.82 -18.65
C PHE A 205 7.29 8.30 -18.80
N THR A 206 6.57 9.19 -18.12
CA THR A 206 6.75 10.65 -18.17
C THR A 206 6.85 11.28 -16.78
N THR A 207 6.76 10.47 -15.71
CA THR A 207 6.89 10.94 -14.32
C THR A 207 8.22 11.66 -14.13
N GLN A 208 8.18 12.94 -13.74
CA GLN A 208 9.34 13.81 -13.71
C GLN A 208 10.48 13.25 -12.86
N GLU A 209 10.18 12.79 -11.64
CA GLU A 209 11.14 12.22 -10.70
C GLU A 209 11.81 10.98 -11.28
N THR A 210 11.00 10.01 -11.73
CA THR A 210 11.50 8.77 -12.32
C THR A 210 12.33 9.02 -13.58
N MET A 211 11.87 9.90 -14.48
CA MET A 211 12.58 10.16 -15.74
C MET A 211 13.85 11.00 -15.55
N THR A 212 13.88 11.87 -14.53
CA THR A 212 15.11 12.58 -14.13
C THR A 212 16.16 11.59 -13.65
N ASN A 213 15.77 10.65 -12.77
CA ASN A 213 16.66 9.60 -12.27
C ASN A 213 17.07 8.62 -13.38
N ALA A 214 16.15 8.24 -14.28
CA ALA A 214 16.45 7.36 -15.41
C ALA A 214 17.44 8.00 -16.37
N ALA A 215 17.30 9.30 -16.66
CA ALA A 215 18.24 10.03 -17.48
C ALA A 215 19.63 10.14 -16.82
N ALA A 216 19.69 10.34 -15.51
CA ALA A 216 20.94 10.37 -14.76
C ALA A 216 21.63 9.00 -14.72
N ALA A 217 20.89 7.92 -14.41
CA ALA A 217 21.41 6.55 -14.48
C ALA A 217 21.86 6.18 -15.90
N LYS A 218 21.14 6.63 -16.94
CA LYS A 218 21.54 6.41 -18.34
C LYS A 218 22.87 7.09 -18.62
N ARG A 219 23.03 8.37 -18.22
CA ARG A 219 24.32 9.07 -18.36
C ARG A 219 25.45 8.35 -17.63
N TRP A 220 25.20 7.84 -16.43
CA TRP A 220 26.18 7.08 -15.66
C TRP A 220 26.65 5.80 -16.39
N ILE A 221 25.72 4.99 -16.92
CA ILE A 221 26.05 3.81 -17.73
C ILE A 221 26.78 4.20 -19.03
N VAL A 222 26.24 5.17 -19.78
CA VAL A 222 26.78 5.56 -21.10
C VAL A 222 28.17 6.16 -20.99
N THR A 223 28.44 6.94 -19.93
CA THR A 223 29.77 7.51 -19.69
C THR A 223 30.83 6.42 -19.49
N ALA A 224 30.46 5.30 -18.87
CA ALA A 224 31.37 4.18 -18.62
C ALA A 224 31.48 3.19 -19.79
N LEU A 225 30.37 2.91 -20.49
CA LEU A 225 30.25 1.76 -21.40
C LEU A 225 29.85 2.14 -22.85
N GLY A 226 29.52 3.40 -23.11
CA GLY A 226 29.04 3.90 -24.39
C GLY A 226 27.53 3.71 -24.62
N GLU A 227 26.97 4.40 -25.63
CA GLU A 227 25.52 4.42 -25.91
C GLU A 227 24.95 3.03 -26.23
N GLY A 228 25.76 2.16 -26.85
CA GLY A 228 25.36 0.78 -27.18
C GLY A 228 25.07 -0.10 -25.97
N ALA A 229 25.49 0.31 -24.76
CA ALA A 229 25.26 -0.43 -23.53
C ALA A 229 23.79 -0.36 -23.05
N VAL A 230 23.03 0.67 -23.45
CA VAL A 230 21.68 0.94 -22.92
C VAL A 230 20.76 -0.28 -23.08
N ALA A 231 20.76 -0.93 -24.24
CA ALA A 231 19.94 -2.11 -24.51
C ALA A 231 20.29 -3.34 -23.65
N ARG A 232 21.47 -3.38 -23.01
CA ARG A 232 21.89 -4.46 -22.10
C ARG A 232 21.66 -4.12 -20.63
N HIS A 233 21.53 -2.83 -20.32
CA HIS A 233 21.52 -2.31 -18.95
C HIS A 233 20.23 -1.59 -18.56
N PHE A 234 19.22 -1.50 -19.44
CA PHE A 234 17.93 -0.89 -19.13
C PHE A 234 16.76 -1.76 -19.57
N VAL A 235 15.78 -1.88 -18.68
CA VAL A 235 14.45 -2.42 -18.97
C VAL A 235 13.37 -1.51 -18.39
N ALA A 236 12.16 -1.58 -18.94
CA ALA A 236 11.03 -0.74 -18.54
C ALA A 236 9.81 -1.57 -18.15
N ALA A 237 9.18 -1.24 -17.02
CA ALA A 237 7.83 -1.67 -16.67
C ALA A 237 6.87 -0.48 -16.86
N THR A 238 6.00 -0.53 -17.87
CA THR A 238 5.18 0.63 -18.26
C THR A 238 3.90 0.25 -19.00
N ALA A 239 2.89 1.12 -18.99
CA ALA A 239 1.74 1.04 -19.88
C ALA A 239 1.96 1.79 -21.22
N LYS A 240 3.10 2.49 -21.37
CA LYS A 240 3.43 3.32 -22.54
C LYS A 240 4.70 2.83 -23.25
N ALA A 241 4.56 1.71 -23.96
CA ALA A 241 5.68 1.09 -24.69
C ALA A 241 6.36 2.04 -25.69
N ASP A 242 5.59 2.90 -26.37
CA ASP A 242 6.12 3.88 -27.32
C ASP A 242 7.08 4.89 -26.67
N GLU A 243 6.79 5.31 -25.44
CA GLU A 243 7.68 6.24 -24.70
C GLU A 243 8.97 5.54 -24.26
N ALA A 244 8.90 4.26 -23.88
CA ALA A 244 10.08 3.45 -23.61
C ALA A 244 10.94 3.25 -24.87
N ALA A 245 10.32 3.08 -26.04
CA ALA A 245 11.02 3.02 -27.31
C ALA A 245 11.74 4.36 -27.63
N ARG A 246 11.08 5.51 -27.41
CA ARG A 246 11.69 6.85 -27.57
C ARG A 246 12.87 7.08 -26.63
N PHE A 247 12.86 6.47 -25.44
CA PHE A 247 14.00 6.49 -24.52
C PHE A 247 15.21 5.67 -25.02
N GLY A 248 14.99 4.80 -26.01
CA GLY A 248 16.01 3.99 -26.66
C GLY A 248 16.01 2.53 -26.21
N LEU A 249 14.89 2.02 -25.66
CA LEU A 249 14.79 0.61 -25.27
C LEU A 249 14.22 -0.24 -26.42
N PRO A 250 14.84 -1.40 -26.73
CA PRO A 250 14.25 -2.33 -27.68
C PRO A 250 12.97 -2.94 -27.08
N GLU A 251 12.05 -3.39 -27.94
CA GLU A 251 10.76 -3.99 -27.52
C GLU A 251 10.95 -5.17 -26.56
N CYS A 252 12.04 -5.94 -26.72
CA CYS A 252 12.39 -7.06 -25.84
C CYS A 252 12.64 -6.67 -24.38
N ASN A 253 12.94 -5.39 -24.11
CA ASN A 253 13.24 -4.85 -22.80
C ASN A 253 12.05 -4.12 -22.16
N VAL A 254 10.88 -4.11 -22.82
CA VAL A 254 9.67 -3.47 -22.30
C VAL A 254 8.72 -4.53 -21.75
N PHE A 255 8.29 -4.37 -20.51
CA PHE A 255 7.36 -5.25 -19.82
C PHE A 255 6.03 -4.51 -19.65
N PRO A 256 5.09 -4.67 -20.60
CA PRO A 256 3.86 -3.90 -20.63
C PRO A 256 2.92 -4.30 -19.49
N PHE A 257 2.12 -3.36 -19.01
CA PHE A 257 0.99 -3.65 -18.13
C PHE A 257 -0.21 -2.75 -18.46
N GLY A 258 -1.42 -3.19 -18.10
CA GLY A 258 -2.66 -2.50 -18.49
C GLY A 258 -2.87 -1.15 -17.79
N GLU A 259 -3.50 -0.19 -18.48
CA GLU A 259 -3.86 1.11 -17.90
C GLU A 259 -4.86 0.99 -16.74
N TRP A 260 -5.59 -0.13 -16.66
CA TRP A 260 -6.50 -0.49 -15.58
C TRP A 260 -5.78 -0.94 -14.29
N ILE A 261 -4.44 -0.97 -14.28
CA ILE A 261 -3.65 -1.16 -13.06
C ILE A 261 -3.32 0.20 -12.46
N GLY A 262 -3.86 0.47 -11.27
CA GLY A 262 -3.52 1.64 -10.48
C GLY A 262 -2.10 1.55 -9.94
N GLY A 263 -1.38 2.67 -9.84
CA GLY A 263 0.03 2.68 -9.40
C GLY A 263 0.22 2.02 -8.04
N ARG A 264 -0.60 2.39 -7.05
CA ARG A 264 -0.60 1.82 -5.69
C ARG A 264 -1.11 0.38 -5.57
N TYR A 265 -1.55 -0.21 -6.69
CA TYR A 265 -1.99 -1.60 -6.82
C TYR A 265 -1.13 -2.37 -7.85
N SER A 266 0.07 -1.87 -8.19
CA SER A 266 0.80 -2.34 -9.37
C SER A 266 1.86 -3.41 -9.11
N LEU A 267 2.24 -3.68 -7.86
CA LEU A 267 3.34 -4.60 -7.53
C LEU A 267 3.13 -6.03 -8.08
N TRP A 268 1.88 -6.41 -8.32
CA TRP A 268 1.46 -7.70 -8.87
C TRP A 268 1.76 -7.85 -10.37
N SER A 269 2.01 -6.74 -11.06
CA SER A 269 2.27 -6.67 -12.50
C SER A 269 3.78 -6.69 -12.82
N SER A 270 4.18 -6.21 -14.01
CA SER A 270 5.59 -6.03 -14.36
C SER A 270 6.35 -5.04 -13.48
N VAL A 271 5.65 -4.18 -12.72
CA VAL A 271 6.28 -3.40 -11.64
C VAL A 271 6.94 -4.29 -10.59
N GLY A 272 6.46 -5.52 -10.42
CA GLY A 272 7.06 -6.56 -9.57
C GLY A 272 8.31 -7.23 -10.16
N LEU A 273 8.81 -6.83 -11.34
CA LEU A 273 9.99 -7.43 -11.94
C LEU A 273 11.23 -7.44 -11.02
N PRO A 274 11.57 -6.36 -10.28
CA PRO A 274 12.66 -6.41 -9.30
C PRO A 274 12.44 -7.46 -8.20
N ILE A 275 11.18 -7.72 -7.84
CA ILE A 275 10.81 -8.79 -6.89
C ILE A 275 11.18 -10.14 -7.48
N ALA A 276 10.66 -10.44 -8.68
CA ALA A 276 10.90 -11.71 -9.37
C ALA A 276 12.40 -11.98 -9.61
N ILE A 277 13.21 -10.94 -9.85
CA ILE A 277 14.67 -11.08 -9.98
C ILE A 277 15.31 -11.44 -8.62
N ALA A 278 14.94 -10.78 -7.54
CA ALA A 278 15.60 -10.97 -6.25
C ALA A 278 15.23 -12.31 -5.58
N ILE A 279 13.95 -12.69 -5.58
CA ILE A 279 13.46 -13.89 -4.87
C ILE A 279 13.12 -15.07 -5.80
N GLY A 280 13.24 -14.86 -7.12
CA GLY A 280 12.88 -15.84 -8.14
C GLY A 280 11.40 -15.84 -8.49
N MET A 281 11.10 -16.16 -9.75
CA MET A 281 9.72 -16.23 -10.24
C MET A 281 8.82 -17.19 -9.44
N PRO A 282 9.26 -18.40 -9.03
CA PRO A 282 8.40 -19.29 -8.25
C PRO A 282 7.95 -18.69 -6.90
N ALA A 283 8.79 -17.87 -6.27
CA ALA A 283 8.39 -17.18 -5.03
C ALA A 283 7.46 -16.00 -5.32
N PHE A 284 7.70 -15.24 -6.39
CA PHE A 284 6.78 -14.20 -6.86
C PHE A 284 5.40 -14.76 -7.19
N GLU A 285 5.32 -15.93 -7.82
CA GLU A 285 4.03 -16.58 -8.11
C GLU A 285 3.30 -17.06 -6.86
N ARG A 286 4.02 -17.50 -5.82
CA ARG A 286 3.40 -17.78 -4.52
C ARG A 286 2.86 -16.51 -3.86
N LEU A 287 3.51 -15.35 -4.07
CA LEU A 287 3.00 -14.05 -3.63
C LEU A 287 1.68 -13.71 -4.35
N LEU A 288 1.63 -13.88 -5.67
CA LEU A 288 0.40 -13.73 -6.46
C LEU A 288 -0.70 -14.69 -5.96
N ALA A 289 -0.37 -15.97 -5.76
CA ALA A 289 -1.32 -17.00 -5.34
C ALA A 289 -1.93 -16.71 -3.96
N GLY A 290 -1.15 -16.19 -3.00
CA GLY A 290 -1.68 -15.79 -1.70
C GLY A 290 -2.66 -14.63 -1.79
N ALA A 291 -2.35 -13.63 -2.62
CA ALA A 291 -3.23 -12.51 -2.89
C ALA A 291 -4.50 -12.94 -3.67
N HIS A 292 -4.37 -13.91 -4.57
CA HIS A 292 -5.51 -14.50 -5.29
C HIS A 292 -6.42 -15.33 -4.37
N ALA A 293 -5.88 -16.06 -3.40
CA ALA A 293 -6.70 -16.73 -2.39
C ALA A 293 -7.56 -15.72 -1.59
N ALA A 294 -6.96 -14.57 -1.24
CA ALA A 294 -7.67 -13.45 -0.62
C ALA A 294 -8.74 -12.83 -1.54
N ASP A 295 -8.48 -12.74 -2.85
CA ASP A 295 -9.47 -12.31 -3.86
C ASP A 295 -10.69 -13.21 -3.90
N LEU A 296 -10.48 -14.53 -3.97
CA LEU A 296 -11.55 -15.51 -4.05
C LEU A 296 -12.42 -15.45 -2.79
N GLU A 297 -11.82 -15.32 -1.61
CA GLU A 297 -12.56 -15.19 -0.36
C GLU A 297 -13.33 -13.86 -0.29
N PHE A 298 -12.72 -12.74 -0.71
CA PHE A 298 -13.39 -11.44 -0.78
C PHE A 298 -14.59 -11.44 -1.75
N ARG A 299 -14.46 -12.11 -2.88
CA ARG A 299 -15.51 -12.18 -3.90
C ARG A 299 -16.67 -13.07 -3.48
N SER A 300 -16.38 -14.23 -2.89
CA SER A 300 -17.39 -15.28 -2.66
C SER A 300 -18.02 -15.29 -1.28
N SER A 301 -17.40 -14.65 -0.27
CA SER A 301 -17.90 -14.72 1.11
C SER A 301 -19.05 -13.75 1.38
N PRO A 302 -20.07 -14.16 2.15
CA PRO A 302 -21.16 -13.26 2.56
C PRO A 302 -20.63 -12.16 3.50
N PRO A 303 -21.20 -10.94 3.48
CA PRO A 303 -20.66 -9.78 4.21
C PRO A 303 -20.38 -10.01 5.69
N GLU A 304 -21.21 -10.79 6.39
CA GLU A 304 -21.05 -11.13 7.81
C GLU A 304 -19.86 -12.04 8.14
N ARG A 305 -19.22 -12.66 7.13
CA ARG A 305 -18.03 -13.52 7.29
C ARG A 305 -16.86 -13.09 6.41
N ASN A 306 -17.05 -12.07 5.58
CA ASN A 306 -16.08 -11.61 4.61
C ASN A 306 -15.07 -10.68 5.29
N VAL A 307 -13.89 -11.19 5.62
CA VAL A 307 -12.91 -10.49 6.48
C VAL A 307 -12.50 -9.11 5.96
N PRO A 308 -12.23 -8.87 4.66
CA PRO A 308 -11.99 -7.52 4.16
C PRO A 308 -13.19 -6.58 4.31
N VAL A 309 -14.42 -7.08 4.12
CA VAL A 309 -15.64 -6.31 4.37
C VAL A 309 -15.78 -5.98 5.85
N LEU A 310 -15.57 -6.96 6.74
CA LEU A 310 -15.58 -6.76 8.19
C LEU A 310 -14.53 -5.72 8.61
N ALA A 311 -13.30 -5.81 8.11
CA ALA A 311 -12.24 -4.84 8.38
C ALA A 311 -12.63 -3.43 7.90
N ALA A 312 -13.26 -3.31 6.73
CA ALA A 312 -13.77 -2.04 6.21
C ALA A 312 -14.86 -1.45 7.11
N LEU A 313 -15.81 -2.28 7.54
CA LEU A 313 -16.92 -1.89 8.43
C LEU A 313 -16.43 -1.50 9.83
N VAL A 314 -15.47 -2.23 10.40
CA VAL A 314 -14.82 -1.87 11.67
C VAL A 314 -14.08 -0.54 11.54
N GLY A 315 -13.34 -0.34 10.45
CA GLY A 315 -12.68 0.93 10.18
C GLY A 315 -13.67 2.09 10.04
N LEU A 316 -14.79 1.86 9.33
CA LEU A 316 -15.89 2.83 9.20
C LEU A 316 -16.51 3.15 10.58
N TRP A 317 -16.74 2.14 11.42
CA TRP A 317 -17.26 2.31 12.77
C TRP A 317 -16.36 3.23 13.61
N ASN A 318 -15.07 2.89 13.68
CA ASN A 318 -14.09 3.67 14.41
C ASN A 318 -14.00 5.10 13.89
N ARG A 319 -13.97 5.27 12.56
CA ARG A 319 -13.79 6.58 11.92
C ARG A 319 -15.02 7.48 12.00
N ASN A 320 -16.18 6.97 11.60
CA ASN A 320 -17.39 7.76 11.39
C ASN A 320 -18.31 7.85 12.61
N PHE A 321 -18.25 6.86 13.52
CA PHE A 321 -19.14 6.81 14.67
C PHE A 321 -18.39 7.02 15.99
N LEU A 322 -17.18 6.45 16.14
CA LEU A 322 -16.34 6.67 17.33
C LEU A 322 -15.37 7.86 17.19
N GLY A 323 -15.32 8.50 16.03
CA GLY A 323 -14.55 9.73 15.80
C GLY A 323 -13.02 9.54 15.75
N MET A 324 -12.53 8.31 15.57
CA MET A 324 -11.10 8.02 15.55
C MET A 324 -10.47 8.50 14.24
N GLY A 325 -9.63 9.53 14.33
CA GLY A 325 -8.98 10.14 13.18
C GLY A 325 -7.76 9.40 12.65
N VAL A 326 -7.29 8.42 13.40
CA VAL A 326 -5.99 7.78 13.21
C VAL A 326 -6.13 6.26 13.25
N LEU A 327 -5.43 5.59 12.33
CA LEU A 327 -5.18 4.16 12.34
C LEU A 327 -3.66 3.92 12.47
N ALA A 328 -3.25 3.34 13.60
CA ALA A 328 -1.87 2.92 13.83
C ALA A 328 -1.67 1.48 13.33
N VAL A 329 -0.74 1.27 12.40
CA VAL A 329 -0.38 -0.07 11.89
C VAL A 329 0.92 -0.50 12.54
N LEU A 330 0.86 -1.55 13.37
CA LEU A 330 1.92 -1.94 14.30
C LEU A 330 2.38 -3.38 14.00
N PRO A 331 3.27 -3.59 13.01
CA PRO A 331 3.83 -4.90 12.76
C PRO A 331 4.83 -5.31 13.83
N TYR A 332 4.61 -6.43 14.49
CA TYR A 332 5.59 -7.10 15.35
C TYR A 332 6.44 -8.06 14.52
N ALA A 333 7.05 -7.47 13.48
CA ALA A 333 8.02 -8.08 12.59
C ALA A 333 8.83 -6.95 11.93
N ASP A 334 10.14 -6.91 12.19
CA ASP A 334 11.03 -5.84 11.69
C ASP A 334 11.08 -5.78 10.14
N ARG A 335 10.96 -6.95 9.52
CA ARG A 335 10.89 -7.15 8.06
C ARG A 335 9.66 -6.47 7.42
N LEU A 336 8.68 -6.03 8.21
CA LEU A 336 7.51 -5.27 7.76
C LEU A 336 7.60 -3.76 8.08
N ALA A 337 8.78 -3.20 8.34
CA ALA A 337 8.89 -1.77 8.72
C ALA A 337 8.33 -0.79 7.67
N SER A 338 8.37 -1.15 6.38
CA SER A 338 7.80 -0.32 5.31
C SER A 338 6.29 -0.51 5.11
N LEU A 339 5.62 -1.40 5.88
CA LEU A 339 4.21 -1.72 5.68
C LEU A 339 3.34 -0.48 5.89
N SER A 340 3.58 0.30 6.94
CA SER A 340 2.80 1.50 7.22
C SER A 340 2.96 2.54 6.10
N ALA A 341 4.16 2.70 5.53
CA ALA A 341 4.41 3.60 4.40
C ALA A 341 3.70 3.13 3.11
N TYR A 342 3.67 1.81 2.86
CA TYR A 342 2.88 1.24 1.77
C TYR A 342 1.38 1.50 1.96
N LEU A 343 0.86 1.27 3.17
CA LEU A 343 -0.56 1.47 3.49
C LEU A 343 -0.98 2.94 3.49
N GLN A 344 -0.07 3.87 3.84
CA GLN A 344 -0.29 5.30 3.66
C GLN A 344 -0.64 5.62 2.21
N GLN A 345 0.13 5.11 1.25
CA GLN A 345 -0.23 5.30 -0.14
C GLN A 345 -1.52 4.55 -0.49
N LEU A 346 -1.62 3.27 -0.14
CA LEU A 346 -2.76 2.44 -0.52
C LEU A 346 -4.09 3.03 -0.05
N GLU A 347 -4.25 3.34 1.23
CA GLU A 347 -5.54 3.81 1.76
C GLU A 347 -5.68 5.33 1.64
N MET A 348 -4.66 6.14 1.93
CA MET A 348 -4.84 7.61 1.96
C MET A 348 -4.94 8.20 0.54
N GLU A 349 -4.20 7.66 -0.44
CA GLU A 349 -4.35 8.12 -1.84
C GLU A 349 -5.64 7.59 -2.46
N SER A 350 -6.11 6.40 -2.06
CA SER A 350 -7.40 5.85 -2.53
C SER A 350 -8.59 6.59 -1.91
N ASN A 351 -8.63 6.68 -0.59
CA ASN A 351 -9.81 7.05 0.17
C ASN A 351 -9.74 8.44 0.80
N GLY A 352 -8.64 9.18 0.66
CA GLY A 352 -8.50 10.59 1.03
C GLY A 352 -9.27 11.51 0.09
N LYS A 353 -10.58 11.28 -0.07
CA LYS A 353 -11.45 11.95 -1.03
C LYS A 353 -12.54 12.74 -0.33
N SER A 354 -13.02 13.79 -1.00
CA SER A 354 -14.07 14.70 -0.52
C SER A 354 -15.30 14.77 -1.44
N VAL A 355 -15.27 14.08 -2.58
CA VAL A 355 -16.34 14.10 -3.59
C VAL A 355 -16.79 12.66 -3.86
N ARG A 356 -18.10 12.46 -3.92
CA ARG A 356 -18.77 11.19 -4.22
C ARG A 356 -18.81 10.93 -5.72
N LEU A 357 -19.10 9.69 -6.11
CA LEU A 357 -19.21 9.30 -7.52
C LEU A 357 -20.28 10.08 -8.30
N ASP A 358 -21.31 10.60 -7.63
CA ASP A 358 -22.36 11.44 -8.21
C ASP A 358 -21.96 12.94 -8.32
N GLY A 359 -20.73 13.29 -7.94
CA GLY A 359 -20.21 14.67 -7.94
C GLY A 359 -20.61 15.50 -6.71
N SER A 360 -21.43 14.96 -5.79
CA SER A 360 -21.78 15.66 -4.56
C SER A 360 -20.64 15.59 -3.52
N PRO A 361 -20.53 16.58 -2.60
CA PRO A 361 -19.59 16.49 -1.48
C PRO A 361 -19.89 15.30 -0.57
N VAL A 362 -18.85 14.69 0.00
CA VAL A 362 -19.02 13.65 1.03
C VAL A 362 -19.52 14.32 2.33
N GLY A 363 -20.62 13.83 2.89
CA GLY A 363 -21.23 14.36 4.13
C GLY A 363 -20.60 13.84 5.44
N ALA A 364 -19.49 13.13 5.36
CA ALA A 364 -18.80 12.51 6.49
C ALA A 364 -17.28 12.55 6.27
N VAL A 365 -16.50 12.33 7.33
CA VAL A 365 -15.06 12.11 7.20
C VAL A 365 -14.77 10.79 6.49
N THR A 366 -13.77 10.76 5.61
CA THR A 366 -13.36 9.55 4.86
C THR A 366 -12.14 8.90 5.52
N CYS A 367 -11.08 8.57 4.77
CA CYS A 367 -9.90 7.86 5.28
C CYS A 367 -9.33 8.49 6.58
N PRO A 368 -8.95 7.67 7.59
CA PRO A 368 -8.13 8.14 8.70
C PRO A 368 -6.69 8.44 8.23
N ALA A 369 -5.92 9.16 9.06
CA ALA A 369 -4.48 9.21 8.87
C ALA A 369 -3.87 7.84 9.26
N ILE A 370 -3.02 7.31 8.40
CA ILE A 370 -2.29 6.05 8.67
C ILE A 370 -0.86 6.38 9.07
N PHE A 371 -0.42 5.77 10.15
CA PHE A 371 0.97 5.83 10.58
C PHE A 371 1.35 4.55 11.32
N GLY A 372 2.63 4.38 11.63
CA GLY A 372 3.09 3.31 12.51
C GLY A 372 4.54 2.94 12.27
N GLN A 373 5.05 2.08 13.14
CA GLN A 373 6.39 1.53 13.11
C GLN A 373 6.36 0.11 13.67
N PRO A 374 7.40 -0.70 13.43
CA PRO A 374 7.51 -2.00 14.07
C PRO A 374 7.48 -1.94 15.59
N GLY A 375 6.86 -2.96 16.19
CA GLY A 375 7.09 -3.31 17.58
C GLY A 375 8.44 -4.05 17.74
N THR A 376 9.17 -3.91 18.83
CA THR A 376 8.91 -3.06 20.00
C THR A 376 9.40 -1.61 19.93
N PRO A 377 10.21 -1.11 18.97
CA PRO A 377 10.64 0.29 18.96
C PRO A 377 9.50 1.32 19.10
N GLY A 378 8.35 1.08 18.48
CA GLY A 378 7.15 1.93 18.64
C GLY A 378 6.72 2.11 20.11
N GLN A 379 6.88 1.07 20.95
CA GLN A 379 6.60 1.10 22.39
C GLN A 379 7.42 2.17 23.12
N HIS A 380 8.62 2.45 22.60
CA HIS A 380 9.57 3.42 23.15
C HIS A 380 9.59 4.75 22.39
N ALA A 381 8.61 4.98 21.51
CA ALA A 381 8.48 6.21 20.73
C ALA A 381 7.12 6.89 20.97
N PHE A 382 6.04 6.35 20.39
CA PHE A 382 4.73 7.01 20.38
C PHE A 382 3.64 6.23 21.13
N HIS A 383 3.93 5.05 21.68
CA HIS A 383 2.93 4.33 22.49
C HIS A 383 2.52 5.10 23.76
N GLN A 384 3.34 6.03 24.24
CA GLN A 384 2.92 7.00 25.27
C GLN A 384 1.64 7.75 24.83
N TRP A 385 1.61 8.24 23.60
CA TRP A 385 0.44 8.91 23.03
C TRP A 385 -0.71 7.91 22.83
N LEU A 386 -0.43 6.68 22.37
CA LEU A 386 -1.48 5.66 22.28
C LEU A 386 -2.10 5.33 23.64
N HIS A 387 -1.34 5.30 24.74
CA HIS A 387 -1.84 4.88 26.06
C HIS A 387 -2.40 6.00 26.93
N GLN A 388 -1.93 7.23 26.79
CA GLN A 388 -2.32 8.36 27.66
C GLN A 388 -2.62 9.65 26.88
N GLY A 389 -2.54 9.63 25.55
CA GLY A 389 -2.98 10.74 24.72
C GLY A 389 -4.49 10.98 24.79
N THR A 390 -4.88 12.21 24.48
CA THR A 390 -6.28 12.68 24.53
C THR A 390 -7.05 12.45 23.22
N ASP A 391 -6.35 12.12 22.13
CA ASP A 391 -6.95 11.83 20.83
C ASP A 391 -6.96 10.31 20.61
N PRO A 392 -8.12 9.68 20.36
CA PRO A 392 -8.20 8.23 20.23
C PRO A 392 -7.69 7.75 18.87
N ALA A 393 -6.98 6.61 18.87
CA ALA A 393 -6.54 5.91 17.67
C ALA A 393 -7.01 4.46 17.70
N ALA A 394 -7.42 3.96 16.54
CA ALA A 394 -7.55 2.52 16.32
C ALA A 394 -6.17 1.94 15.99
N CYS A 395 -5.93 0.67 16.34
CA CYS A 395 -4.66 -0.01 16.08
C CYS A 395 -4.86 -1.33 15.33
N ASP A 396 -4.03 -1.61 14.34
CA ASP A 396 -3.89 -2.93 13.72
C ASP A 396 -2.53 -3.53 14.15
N PHE A 397 -2.56 -4.58 14.97
CA PHE A 397 -1.39 -5.35 15.36
C PHE A 397 -1.16 -6.48 14.34
N ILE A 398 0.02 -6.53 13.71
CA ILE A 398 0.37 -7.62 12.79
C ILE A 398 1.42 -8.53 13.44
N LEU A 399 1.08 -9.79 13.69
CA LEU A 399 1.96 -10.78 14.32
C LEU A 399 2.33 -11.86 13.30
N VAL A 400 3.51 -12.45 13.46
CA VAL A 400 3.96 -13.62 12.69
C VAL A 400 4.17 -14.77 13.67
N ALA A 401 3.39 -15.84 13.55
CA ALA A 401 3.38 -16.92 14.55
C ALA A 401 4.73 -17.66 14.63
N ARG A 402 5.34 -17.96 13.47
CA ARG A 402 6.65 -18.61 13.40
C ARG A 402 7.80 -17.59 13.31
N PRO A 403 8.93 -17.80 14.01
CA PRO A 403 10.07 -16.93 13.93
C PRO A 403 10.69 -16.94 12.52
N MET A 404 11.23 -15.80 12.09
CA MET A 404 12.02 -15.67 10.86
C MET A 404 13.52 -15.89 11.10
N GLY A 405 14.00 -15.59 12.32
CA GLY A 405 15.41 -15.73 12.71
C GLY A 405 15.70 -16.95 13.58
N SER A 406 16.97 -17.13 13.93
CA SER A 406 17.43 -18.28 14.74
C SER A 406 17.13 -18.18 16.25
N ARG A 407 16.70 -17.01 16.74
CA ARG A 407 16.45 -16.74 18.17
C ARG A 407 14.96 -16.88 18.52
N ALA A 408 14.53 -18.09 18.83
CA ALA A 408 13.14 -18.38 19.17
C ALA A 408 12.68 -17.69 20.47
N ASP A 409 13.55 -17.61 21.47
CA ASP A 409 13.32 -16.92 22.75
C ASP A 409 13.00 -15.42 22.56
N ALA A 410 13.76 -14.74 21.70
CA ALA A 410 13.49 -13.35 21.36
C ALA A 410 12.16 -13.18 20.61
N HIS A 411 11.75 -14.17 19.81
CA HIS A 411 10.47 -14.16 19.11
C HIS A 411 9.30 -14.37 20.07
N GLU A 412 9.42 -15.28 21.03
CA GLU A 412 8.43 -15.47 22.10
C GLU A 412 8.22 -14.17 22.90
N ALA A 413 9.32 -13.50 23.28
CA ALA A 413 9.26 -12.20 23.93
C ALA A 413 8.59 -11.14 23.04
N LEU A 414 8.90 -11.10 21.75
CA LEU A 414 8.26 -10.19 20.79
C LEU A 414 6.74 -10.39 20.72
N LEU A 415 6.28 -11.64 20.65
CA LEU A 415 4.85 -11.97 20.65
C LEU A 415 4.18 -11.61 21.99
N ALA A 416 4.85 -11.87 23.12
CA ALA A 416 4.35 -11.47 24.43
C ALA A 416 4.17 -9.94 24.52
N HIS A 417 5.14 -9.17 24.02
CA HIS A 417 5.04 -7.71 23.94
C HIS A 417 3.89 -7.25 23.04
N ALA A 418 3.65 -7.91 21.90
CA ALA A 418 2.54 -7.58 21.01
C ALA A 418 1.18 -7.77 21.70
N LEU A 419 1.00 -8.95 22.30
CA LEU A 419 -0.23 -9.33 22.99
C LEU A 419 -0.47 -8.42 24.20
N ALA A 420 0.55 -8.20 25.03
CA ALA A 420 0.48 -7.34 26.20
C ALA A 420 0.12 -5.89 25.83
N GLN A 421 0.63 -5.36 24.72
CA GLN A 421 0.26 -4.02 24.26
C GLN A 421 -1.20 -3.95 23.79
N SER A 422 -1.66 -4.94 23.02
CA SER A 422 -3.07 -4.99 22.59
C SER A 422 -4.03 -5.14 23.78
N GLU A 423 -3.63 -5.91 24.80
CA GLU A 423 -4.39 -6.07 26.04
C GLU A 423 -4.38 -4.77 26.86
N ALA A 424 -3.22 -4.15 27.06
CA ALA A 424 -3.11 -2.90 27.82
C ALA A 424 -3.88 -1.74 27.20
N LEU A 425 -4.00 -1.68 25.86
CA LEU A 425 -4.85 -0.72 25.17
C LEU A 425 -6.33 -0.93 25.49
N MET A 426 -6.76 -2.18 25.61
CA MET A 426 -8.13 -2.54 25.97
C MET A 426 -8.42 -2.30 27.45
N THR A 427 -7.60 -2.83 28.36
CA THR A 427 -7.88 -2.86 29.80
C THR A 427 -7.47 -1.58 30.51
N GLY A 428 -6.37 -0.96 30.08
CA GLY A 428 -5.77 0.14 30.81
C GLY A 428 -5.29 -0.29 32.19
N ARG A 429 -5.13 0.69 33.07
CA ARG A 429 -4.70 0.50 34.47
C ARG A 429 -5.09 1.72 35.28
N SER A 430 -5.81 1.53 36.38
CA SER A 430 -6.06 2.56 37.39
C SER A 430 -5.22 2.28 38.63
N THR A 431 -4.49 3.30 39.08
CA THR A 431 -3.53 3.24 40.19
C THR A 431 -3.86 4.26 41.29
N GLY A 432 -4.78 5.19 41.03
CA GLY A 432 -5.11 6.31 41.91
C GLY A 432 -4.15 7.51 41.77
N ASP A 433 -3.08 7.38 40.99
CA ASP A 433 -2.21 8.48 40.55
C ASP A 433 -2.55 8.82 39.08
N PRO A 434 -3.19 9.98 38.81
CA PRO A 434 -3.61 10.35 37.45
C PRO A 434 -2.49 10.33 36.40
N HIS A 435 -1.22 10.51 36.81
CA HIS A 435 -0.08 10.45 35.88
C HIS A 435 0.31 9.01 35.48
N ARG A 436 -0.04 8.01 36.29
CA ARG A 436 0.27 6.59 36.05
C ARG A 436 -0.91 5.80 35.50
N ASP A 437 -2.08 6.42 35.47
CA ASP A 437 -3.31 5.85 34.99
C ASP A 437 -3.33 5.79 33.46
N CYS A 438 -3.70 4.63 32.94
CA CYS A 438 -3.98 4.41 31.52
C CYS A 438 -5.49 4.12 31.40
N PRO A 439 -6.29 4.93 30.68
CA PRO A 439 -7.74 4.79 30.69
C PRO A 439 -8.29 3.52 30.00
N GLY A 440 -7.44 2.79 29.25
CA GLY A 440 -7.87 1.63 28.45
C GLY A 440 -8.88 2.02 27.38
N ASP A 441 -9.75 1.09 27.03
CA ASP A 441 -10.86 1.25 26.09
C ASP A 441 -10.45 1.73 24.68
N ARG A 442 -9.24 1.33 24.24
CA ARG A 442 -8.72 1.65 22.91
C ARG A 442 -8.83 0.46 21.99
N PRO A 443 -9.53 0.60 20.85
CA PRO A 443 -9.82 -0.55 20.02
C PRO A 443 -8.61 -0.99 19.20
N SER A 444 -8.49 -2.31 19.04
CA SER A 444 -7.48 -2.89 18.17
C SER A 444 -7.98 -4.11 17.41
N THR A 445 -7.45 -4.31 16.21
CA THR A 445 -7.53 -5.57 15.46
C THR A 445 -6.19 -6.28 15.57
N THR A 446 -6.20 -7.60 15.73
CA THR A 446 -4.98 -8.42 15.67
C THR A 446 -5.02 -9.32 14.44
N ILE A 447 -4.03 -9.17 13.56
CA ILE A 447 -3.84 -9.99 12.37
C ILE A 447 -2.64 -10.91 12.61
N VAL A 448 -2.84 -12.22 12.50
CA VAL A 448 -1.77 -13.21 12.70
C VAL A 448 -1.49 -13.95 11.41
N LEU A 449 -0.25 -13.83 10.92
CA LEU A 449 0.29 -14.62 9.83
C LEU A 449 0.88 -15.91 10.40
N PRO A 450 0.72 -17.08 9.76
CA PRO A 450 1.37 -18.31 10.21
C PRO A 450 2.90 -18.24 10.11
N ARG A 451 3.41 -17.58 9.08
CA ARG A 451 4.82 -17.28 8.81
C ARG A 451 4.89 -16.09 7.86
N LEU A 452 5.99 -15.33 7.85
CA LEU A 452 6.18 -14.30 6.83
C LEU A 452 6.81 -14.93 5.59
N ASP A 453 5.96 -15.34 4.66
CA ASP A 453 6.35 -15.93 3.38
C ASP A 453 5.59 -15.28 2.22
N PRO A 454 5.91 -15.62 0.95
CA PRO A 454 5.28 -14.96 -0.18
C PRO A 454 3.74 -15.03 -0.13
N ALA A 455 3.17 -16.20 0.15
CA ALA A 455 1.72 -16.37 0.14
C ALA A 455 1.03 -15.57 1.27
N SER A 456 1.56 -15.64 2.49
CA SER A 456 1.00 -14.94 3.65
C SER A 456 1.12 -13.42 3.49
N LEU A 457 2.23 -12.94 2.92
CA LEU A 457 2.39 -11.53 2.57
C LEU A 457 1.39 -11.11 1.48
N GLY A 458 1.21 -11.93 0.45
CA GLY A 458 0.25 -11.67 -0.62
C GLY A 458 -1.17 -11.52 -0.07
N ALA A 459 -1.59 -12.46 0.77
CA ALA A 459 -2.89 -12.41 1.46
C ALA A 459 -3.03 -11.16 2.34
N LEU A 460 -1.99 -10.78 3.09
CA LEU A 460 -2.00 -9.58 3.94
C LEU A 460 -2.19 -8.31 3.13
N LEU A 461 -1.45 -8.13 2.02
CA LEU A 461 -1.57 -6.93 1.20
C LEU A 461 -2.93 -6.88 0.51
N ALA A 462 -3.43 -8.00 -0.01
CA ALA A 462 -4.75 -8.09 -0.63
C ALA A 462 -5.89 -7.82 0.37
N LEU A 463 -5.75 -8.23 1.64
CA LEU A 463 -6.70 -7.86 2.71
C LEU A 463 -6.88 -6.34 2.79
N TYR A 464 -5.78 -5.58 2.82
CA TYR A 464 -5.84 -4.12 2.89
C TYR A 464 -6.32 -3.47 1.59
N GLU A 465 -6.01 -4.04 0.42
CA GLU A 465 -6.54 -3.57 -0.86
C GLU A 465 -8.07 -3.66 -0.92
N HIS A 466 -8.61 -4.81 -0.52
CA HIS A 466 -10.05 -5.07 -0.48
C HIS A 466 -10.76 -4.27 0.61
N LYS A 467 -10.13 -4.11 1.77
CA LYS A 467 -10.59 -3.18 2.83
C LYS A 467 -10.72 -1.75 2.28
N ALA A 468 -9.70 -1.25 1.59
CA ALA A 468 -9.71 0.09 1.00
C ALA A 468 -10.85 0.24 -0.02
N TYR A 469 -11.03 -0.74 -0.90
CA TYR A 469 -12.13 -0.73 -1.87
C TYR A 469 -13.51 -0.76 -1.20
N ALA A 470 -13.72 -1.64 -0.23
CA ALA A 470 -15.00 -1.75 0.47
C ALA A 470 -15.36 -0.45 1.22
N GLN A 471 -14.39 0.20 1.87
CA GLN A 471 -14.61 1.52 2.48
C GLN A 471 -14.99 2.59 1.45
N ALA A 472 -14.35 2.59 0.29
CA ALA A 472 -14.66 3.53 -0.79
C ALA A 472 -16.11 3.39 -1.27
N VAL A 473 -16.58 2.15 -1.43
CA VAL A 473 -17.98 1.86 -1.78
C VAL A 473 -18.94 2.35 -0.69
N LEU A 474 -18.62 2.10 0.59
CA LEU A 474 -19.45 2.55 1.72
C LEU A 474 -19.57 4.08 1.80
N TRP A 475 -18.50 4.82 1.48
CA TRP A 475 -18.51 6.28 1.38
C TRP A 475 -19.05 6.80 0.03
N GLY A 476 -19.17 5.94 -0.98
CA GLY A 476 -19.57 6.29 -2.34
C GLY A 476 -18.56 7.19 -3.04
N ILE A 477 -17.26 6.95 -2.84
CA ILE A 477 -16.13 7.68 -3.45
C ILE A 477 -15.38 6.81 -4.46
N ASN A 478 -14.54 7.42 -5.30
CA ASN A 478 -13.67 6.70 -6.22
C ASN A 478 -12.31 6.38 -5.57
N PRO A 479 -11.95 5.09 -5.35
CA PRO A 479 -10.66 4.73 -4.78
C PRO A 479 -9.53 4.67 -5.79
N PHE A 480 -9.80 4.81 -7.09
CA PHE A 480 -8.82 4.49 -8.15
C PHE A 480 -8.23 5.72 -8.85
N ASP A 481 -8.83 6.90 -8.69
CA ASP A 481 -8.26 8.18 -9.15
C ASP A 481 -7.32 8.83 -8.11
N GLN A 482 -6.65 9.93 -8.49
CA GLN A 482 -5.80 10.72 -7.58
C GLN A 482 -5.62 12.20 -8.03
N PHE A 483 -6.66 12.91 -8.45
CA PHE A 483 -6.53 14.28 -8.98
C PHE A 483 -5.90 15.29 -7.99
N GLY A 484 -5.93 15.00 -6.69
CA GLY A 484 -5.33 15.85 -5.65
C GLY A 484 -3.82 16.09 -5.83
N VAL A 485 -3.10 15.25 -6.59
CA VAL A 485 -1.65 15.40 -6.83
C VAL A 485 -1.32 16.38 -7.96
N GLU A 486 -2.29 16.75 -8.80
CA GLU A 486 -2.04 17.52 -10.03
C GLU A 486 -1.73 18.99 -9.76
N LEU A 487 -2.40 19.60 -8.79
CA LEU A 487 -2.22 21.01 -8.46
C LEU A 487 -0.77 21.31 -8.03
N GLY A 488 -0.19 20.44 -7.20
CA GLY A 488 1.20 20.55 -6.77
C GLY A 488 2.18 20.48 -7.95
N LYS A 489 1.98 19.52 -8.86
CA LYS A 489 2.79 19.37 -10.08
C LYS A 489 2.73 20.61 -10.98
N ALA A 490 1.52 21.14 -11.21
CA ALA A 490 1.32 22.35 -12.01
C ALA A 490 1.95 23.59 -11.37
N ILE A 491 1.87 23.74 -10.05
CA ILE A 491 2.53 24.82 -9.30
C ILE A 491 4.06 24.67 -9.38
N ALA A 492 4.60 23.48 -9.16
CA ALA A 492 6.04 23.21 -9.21
C ALA A 492 6.63 23.56 -10.59
N GLY A 493 5.94 23.21 -11.68
CA GLY A 493 6.34 23.58 -13.05
C GLY A 493 6.43 25.09 -13.27
N ARG A 494 5.56 25.89 -12.63
CA ARG A 494 5.59 27.36 -12.67
C ARG A 494 6.69 27.96 -11.78
N ILE A 495 7.01 27.31 -10.67
CA ILE A 495 8.05 27.78 -9.72
C ILE A 495 9.46 27.47 -10.23
N LEU A 496 9.65 26.35 -10.94
CA LEU A 496 10.96 25.86 -11.35
C LEU A 496 11.80 26.89 -12.15
N PRO A 497 11.26 27.64 -13.14
CA PRO A 497 11.98 28.73 -13.79
C PRO A 497 12.53 29.78 -12.81
N ALA A 498 11.70 30.20 -11.84
CA ALA A 498 12.10 31.20 -10.85
C ALA A 498 13.20 30.66 -9.93
N VAL A 499 13.11 29.40 -9.49
CA VAL A 499 14.19 28.74 -8.73
C VAL A 499 15.50 28.71 -9.52
N ARG A 500 15.43 28.52 -10.85
CA ARG A 500 16.59 28.58 -11.77
C ARG A 500 17.09 29.99 -12.08
N GLY A 501 16.53 31.03 -11.46
CA GLY A 501 16.94 32.43 -11.67
C GLY A 501 16.37 33.06 -12.95
N GLN A 502 15.36 32.44 -13.58
CA GLN A 502 14.64 33.02 -14.71
C GLN A 502 13.58 34.03 -14.24
N LEU A 503 13.23 35.00 -15.09
CA LEU A 503 12.29 36.07 -14.74
C LEU A 503 10.88 35.53 -14.37
N ASP A 504 10.32 36.13 -13.32
CA ASP A 504 9.13 35.66 -12.60
C ASP A 504 7.82 35.95 -13.36
N GLY A 505 6.94 34.93 -13.45
CA GLY A 505 5.65 34.96 -14.14
C GLY A 505 4.45 34.89 -13.20
N GLY A 506 4.42 35.73 -12.15
CA GLY A 506 3.23 35.88 -11.30
C GLY A 506 3.14 34.92 -10.12
N LEU A 507 4.27 34.58 -9.48
CA LEU A 507 4.27 33.79 -8.24
C LEU A 507 3.55 34.52 -7.09
N HIS A 508 2.96 33.73 -6.18
CA HIS A 508 2.40 34.22 -4.93
C HIS A 508 3.48 34.93 -4.10
N PRO A 509 3.19 36.06 -3.40
CA PRO A 509 4.21 36.85 -2.70
C PRO A 509 5.04 36.05 -1.69
N ALA A 510 4.42 35.15 -0.93
CA ALA A 510 5.15 34.29 0.01
C ALA A 510 6.12 33.34 -0.71
N THR A 511 5.72 32.76 -1.84
CA THR A 511 6.57 31.88 -2.65
C THR A 511 7.72 32.64 -3.27
N ARG A 512 7.46 33.84 -3.81
CA ARG A 512 8.51 34.71 -4.36
C ARG A 512 9.53 35.09 -3.30
N HIS A 513 9.08 35.44 -2.09
CA HIS A 513 9.96 35.74 -0.97
C HIS A 513 10.88 34.55 -0.67
N LEU A 514 10.34 33.33 -0.58
CA LEU A 514 11.14 32.12 -0.32
C LEU A 514 12.14 31.83 -1.45
N VAL A 515 11.77 32.02 -2.72
CA VAL A 515 12.73 31.91 -3.84
C VAL A 515 13.88 32.90 -3.66
N GLY A 516 13.59 34.15 -3.27
CA GLY A 516 14.62 35.14 -2.97
C GLY A 516 15.51 34.76 -1.77
N VAL A 517 14.93 34.16 -0.73
CA VAL A 517 15.70 33.61 0.40
C VAL A 517 16.64 32.50 -0.07
N LEU A 518 16.16 31.56 -0.89
CA LEU A 518 16.97 30.47 -1.45
C LEU A 518 18.14 31.00 -2.26
N HIS A 519 17.90 31.96 -3.16
CA HIS A 519 18.96 32.57 -3.97
C HIS A 519 20.00 33.29 -3.12
N LYS A 520 19.56 34.03 -2.09
CA LYS A 520 20.47 34.73 -1.19
C LYS A 520 21.37 33.77 -0.41
N LEU A 521 20.80 32.69 0.13
CA LEU A 521 21.55 31.69 0.89
C LEU A 521 22.52 30.91 -0.02
N ALA A 522 22.11 30.58 -1.25
CA ALA A 522 22.96 29.86 -2.20
C ALA A 522 24.16 30.68 -2.72
N GLN A 523 24.16 32.00 -2.53
CA GLN A 523 25.25 32.91 -2.90
C GLN A 523 26.16 33.30 -1.72
N SER A 524 25.86 32.82 -0.51
CA SER A 524 26.55 33.23 0.73
C SER A 524 27.75 32.34 1.09
N ASP A 525 28.13 31.41 0.21
CA ASP A 525 29.37 30.61 0.23
C ASP A 525 30.29 31.07 -0.91
#